data_AF-A0A8T3SWK5-F1
#
_entry.id   AF-A0A8T3SWK5-F1
#
_cell.length_a   1.000
_cell.length_b   1.000
_cell.length_c   1.000
_cell.angle_alpha   90.00
_cell.angle_beta   90.00
_cell.angle_gamma   90.00
#
_symmetry.space_group_name_H-M   'P 1'
#
loop_
_entity.id
_entity.type
_entity.pdbx_description
1 polymer ?
#
loop_
_entity_poly.entity_id
_entity_poly.type
_entity_poly.pdbx_seq_one_letter_code
_entity_poly.pdbx_strand_id
1 'polypeptide(L)' 'MLAPRADVAADRAESRDKASGYGDWTAEALDTMLRDTPRLGLWLDSSNQAADQTVEEIIRRADEALVRSI' A
#
# COMPACT_ATOMS: atom_id res chain seq x y z
N MET A 1 -2.92 2.35 5.68
CA MET A 1 -2.91 1.95 4.27
C MET A 1 -1.50 2.08 3.70
N LEU A 2 -0.98 1.03 3.06
CA LEU A 2 0.27 1.09 2.29
C LEU A 2 -0.11 1.33 0.82
N ALA A 3 0.28 2.48 0.27
CA ALA A 3 -0.12 2.94 -1.05
C ALA A 3 1.13 3.32 -1.87
N PRO A 4 1.95 2.33 -2.28
CA PRO A 4 3.02 2.58 -3.23
C PRO A 4 2.44 3.03 -4.58
N ARG A 5 3.27 3.65 -5.41
CA ARG A 5 2.94 3.95 -6.81
C ARG A 5 2.60 2.65 -7.56
N ALA A 6 1.66 2.75 -8.50
CA ALA A 6 1.14 1.60 -9.24
C ALA A 6 2.23 0.80 -9.97
N ASP A 7 3.21 1.48 -10.58
CA ASP A 7 4.34 0.85 -11.26
C ASP A 7 5.17 -0.02 -10.31
N VAL A 8 5.49 0.48 -9.12
CA VAL A 8 6.23 -0.29 -8.11
C VAL A 8 5.42 -1.48 -7.59
N ALA A 9 4.11 -1.33 -7.47
CA ALA A 9 3.24 -2.43 -7.05
C ALA A 9 3.15 -3.52 -8.13
N ALA A 10 3.08 -3.13 -9.41
CA ALA A 10 3.09 -4.04 -10.55
C ALA A 10 4.40 -4.83 -10.62
N ASP A 11 5.56 -4.16 -10.56
CA ASP A 11 6.88 -4.80 -10.57
C ASP A 11 7.02 -5.85 -9.46
N ARG A 12 6.56 -5.52 -8.25
CA ARG A 12 6.57 -6.43 -7.08
C ARG A 12 5.56 -7.58 -7.19
N ALA A 13 4.51 -7.44 -7.99
CA ALA A 13 3.54 -8.49 -8.23
C ALA A 13 4.06 -9.46 -9.30
N GLU A 14 4.66 -8.95 -10.36
CA GLU A 14 5.29 -9.72 -11.43
C GLU A 14 6.49 -10.53 -10.94
N SER A 15 7.25 -10.00 -9.97
CA SER A 15 8.41 -10.69 -9.39
C SER A 15 8.06 -11.88 -8.49
N ARG A 16 6.78 -12.21 -8.28
CA ARG A 16 6.34 -13.33 -7.44
C ARG A 16 5.91 -14.50 -8.32
N ASP A 17 6.32 -15.72 -7.94
CA ASP A 17 5.95 -16.96 -8.63
C ASP A 17 4.43 -17.23 -8.69
N LYS A 18 3.62 -16.49 -7.92
CA LYS A 18 2.16 -16.52 -7.98
C LYS A 18 1.64 -15.37 -8.85
N ALA A 19 1.63 -15.60 -10.15
CA ALA A 19 0.97 -14.70 -11.09
C ALA A 19 -0.57 -14.74 -10.93
N SER A 20 -1.18 -13.57 -10.76
CA SER A 20 -2.60 -13.26 -11.11
C SER A 20 -3.74 -13.94 -10.34
N GLY A 21 -3.65 -14.05 -9.01
CA GLY A 21 -4.84 -14.39 -8.19
C GLY A 21 -5.98 -13.35 -8.22
N TYR A 22 -5.76 -12.19 -8.86
CA TYR A 22 -6.65 -11.03 -8.79
C TYR A 22 -7.58 -10.86 -10.01
N GLY A 23 -7.55 -11.77 -11.00
CA GLY A 23 -8.37 -11.61 -12.21
C GLY A 23 -8.02 -10.33 -12.97
N ASP A 24 -9.04 -9.56 -13.38
CA ASP A 24 -8.90 -8.31 -14.15
C ASP A 24 -8.40 -7.08 -13.34
N TRP A 25 -8.03 -7.26 -12.07
CA TRP A 25 -7.52 -6.15 -11.25
C TRP A 25 -6.09 -5.76 -11.64
N THR A 26 -5.90 -4.49 -11.99
CA THR A 26 -4.57 -3.91 -12.25
C THR A 26 -4.08 -3.07 -11.06
N ALA A 27 -2.77 -2.86 -10.97
CA ALA A 27 -2.18 -2.00 -9.94
C ALA A 27 -2.67 -0.54 -10.07
N GLU A 28 -2.93 -0.07 -11.29
CA GLU A 28 -3.45 1.26 -11.60
C GLU A 28 -4.90 1.43 -11.16
N ALA A 29 -5.73 0.40 -11.37
CA ALA A 29 -7.12 0.38 -10.91
C ALA A 29 -7.18 0.47 -9.39
N LEU A 30 -6.34 -0.31 -8.70
CA LEU A 30 -6.21 -0.23 -7.24
C LEU A 30 -5.72 1.15 -6.79
N ASP A 31 -4.66 1.70 -7.38
CA ASP A 31 -4.12 3.02 -7.02
C ASP A 31 -5.18 4.14 -7.17
N THR A 32 -5.97 4.09 -8.24
CA THR A 32 -7.09 5.03 -8.45
C THR A 32 -8.09 4.94 -7.30
N MET A 33 -8.55 3.74 -6.95
CA MET A 33 -9.48 3.53 -5.85
C MET A 33 -8.90 3.98 -4.50
N LEU A 34 -7.60 3.76 -4.27
CA LEU A 34 -6.93 4.20 -3.04
C LEU A 34 -6.87 5.72 -2.95
N ARG A 35 -6.66 6.42 -4.07
CA ARG A 35 -6.64 7.90 -4.12
C ARG A 35 -8.01 8.52 -3.86
N ASP A 36 -9.08 7.82 -4.23
CA ASP A 36 -10.47 8.25 -3.98
C ASP A 36 -10.98 7.86 -2.58
N THR A 37 -10.25 7.01 -1.86
CA THR A 37 -10.64 6.55 -0.52
C THR A 37 -10.28 7.60 0.55
N PRO A 38 -11.21 7.96 1.48
CA PRO A 38 -10.89 8.84 2.60
C PRO A 38 -9.70 8.34 3.41
N ARG A 39 -8.76 9.25 3.70
CA ARG A 39 -7.49 8.89 4.35
C ARG A 39 -7.61 8.79 5.87
N LEU A 40 -8.21 7.69 6.34
CA LEU A 40 -8.28 7.38 7.77
C LEU A 40 -7.00 6.68 8.24
N GLY A 41 -6.51 7.08 9.41
CA GLY A 41 -5.29 6.55 10.02
C GLY A 41 -4.02 6.84 9.19
N LEU A 42 -3.00 6.00 9.33
CA LEU A 42 -1.72 6.16 8.64
C LEU A 42 -1.83 5.79 7.16
N TRP A 43 -1.45 6.71 6.29
CA TRP A 43 -1.24 6.48 4.86
C TRP A 43 0.24 6.66 4.53
N LEU A 44 0.82 5.65 3.90
CA LEU A 44 2.25 5.58 3.64
C LEU A 44 2.52 5.16 2.19
N ASP A 45 3.25 6.00 1.45
CA ASP A 45 3.87 5.60 0.20
C ASP A 45 5.13 4.78 0.50
N SER A 46 5.04 3.46 0.28
CA SER A 46 6.14 2.50 0.50
C SER A 46 6.90 2.16 -0.78
N SER A 47 6.81 3.01 -1.82
CA SER A 47 7.46 2.77 -3.12
C SER A 47 8.97 2.59 -2.99
N ASN A 48 9.59 3.39 -2.12
CA ASN A 48 11.04 3.42 -1.94
C ASN A 48 11.49 2.70 -0.66
N GLN A 49 10.63 1.87 -0.09
CA GLN A 49 10.90 1.13 1.15
C GLN A 49 10.97 -0.37 0.89
N ALA A 50 11.94 -1.03 1.51
CA ALA A 50 11.89 -2.45 1.76
C ALA A 50 10.85 -2.78 2.85
N ALA A 51 10.52 -4.06 3.01
CA ALA A 51 9.45 -4.49 3.91
C ALA A 51 9.76 -4.16 5.38
N ASP A 52 11.02 -4.36 5.81
CA ASP A 52 11.52 -4.02 7.14
C ASP A 52 11.44 -2.51 7.42
N GLN A 53 11.89 -1.68 6.48
CA GLN A 53 11.79 -0.22 6.57
C GLN A 53 10.34 0.26 6.68
N THR A 54 9.43 -0.40 5.95
CA THR A 54 8.00 -0.10 6.03
C THR A 54 7.45 -0.41 7.42
N VAL A 55 7.86 -1.54 8.02
CA VAL A 55 7.46 -1.93 9.39
C VAL A 55 7.99 -0.93 10.42
N GLU A 56 9.27 -0.55 10.31
CA GLU A 56 9.87 0.45 11.19
C GLU A 56 9.13 1.79 11.12
N GLU A 57 8.76 2.23 9.92
CA GLU A 57 8.02 3.47 9.72
C GLU A 57 6.61 3.42 10.31
N ILE A 58 5.92 2.27 10.21
CA ILE A 58 4.62 2.05 10.85
C ILE A 58 4.76 2.12 12.38
N ILE A 59 5.75 1.44 12.96
CA ILE A 59 5.98 1.44 14.41
C ILE A 59 6.33 2.84 14.89
N ARG A 60 7.20 3.55 14.17
CA ARG A 60 7.60 4.94 14.48
C ARG A 60 6.41 5.90 14.49
N ARG A 61 5.40 5.64 13.67
CA ARG A 61 4.19 6.47 13.50
C ARG A 61 2.92 5.77 13.99
N ALA A 62 3.06 4.88 14.98
CA ALA A 62 1.96 4.05 15.46
C ALA A 62 0.73 4.88 15.91
N ASP A 63 0.95 6.08 16.47
CA ASP A 63 -0.13 6.97 16.88
C ASP A 63 -1.02 7.44 15.71
N GLU A 64 -0.43 7.67 14.53
CA GLU A 64 -1.18 8.02 13.31
C GLU A 64 -1.96 6.82 12.76
N ALA A 65 -1.50 5.60 13.03
CA ALA A 65 -2.12 4.38 12.53
C ALA A 65 -3.46 4.06 13.21
N LEU A 66 -3.75 4.67 14.37
CA LEU A 66 -4.97 4.44 15.13
C LEU A 66 -6.17 5.13 14.47
N VAL A 67 -7.16 4.34 14.04
CA VAL A 67 -8.47 4.84 13.61
C VAL A 67 -9.40 4.83 14.81
N ARG A 68 -9.78 6.01 15.31
CA ARG A 68 -10.75 6.14 16.39
C ARG A 68 -12.15 6.20 15.79
N SER A 69 -13.09 5.41 16.34
CA SER A 69 -14.49 5.62 15.98
C SER A 69 -14.98 6.93 16.59
N ILE A 70 -15.81 7.64 15.84
CA ILE A 70 -16.57 8.81 16.30
C ILE A 70 -17.76 8.31 17.13
#